data_AF-H3GLD5-F1
#
_entry.id   AF-H3GLD5-F1
#
_cell.length_a   1.000
_cell.length_b   1.000
_cell.length_c   1.000
_cell.angle_alpha   90.00
_cell.angle_beta   90.00
_cell.angle_gamma   90.00
#
_symmetry.space_group_name_H-M   'P 1'
#
loop_
_entity.id
_entity.type
_entity.pdbx_description
1 polymer ?
#
loop_
_entity_poly.entity_id
_entity_poly.type
_entity_poly.pdbx_seq_one_letter_code
_entity_poly.pdbx_strand_id
1 'polypeptide(L)'
;MADADLASAAEQDTSGWHEVEQTLTALELPPVPPTSDPQRLLGYVLNILPRYTEMEMLATHLRLHASTLEQDMEQVKSHVRLLTREAASEREKKLFLERYAAQVIKERNDLLHSRGSSKKKTATGSHFVWHNCCKKNTSHAMDLAPSILSFRGEKLQEATKLMETLQDEVRSQELLRKELDFLLKKTQREHDSKVAADRKHIQQLEKQILQRAALHSSLERKLYDVESVLARHDKTKDEELSIVSNRIREAQAHITSLERENTNLHEQVNGLNSDRDRLTELLEETTVSKDVFAEQIDELSEKCQSLESEADALRSEIAMLQTKDINDIRAQYTARIDRLQKDSAANEQKLRQEVDRLKQELKKRDQPLAQTSCME
;
A
#
# COMPACT_ATOMS: atom_id res chain seq x y z
N MET A 1 -31.79 -34.78 -37.51
CA MET A 1 -31.76 -33.55 -36.67
C MET A 1 -30.79 -33.74 -35.51
N ALA A 2 -29.56 -34.20 -35.76
CA ALA A 2 -28.53 -34.37 -34.72
C ALA A 2 -27.18 -33.75 -35.13
N ASP A 3 -26.98 -33.44 -36.42
CA ASP A 3 -25.75 -32.82 -36.92
C ASP A 3 -25.76 -31.28 -36.95
N ALA A 4 -26.90 -30.64 -36.64
CA ALA A 4 -27.01 -29.18 -36.61
C ALA A 4 -26.58 -28.56 -35.27
N ASP A 5 -26.59 -29.32 -34.18
CA ASP A 5 -26.23 -28.82 -32.84
C ASP A 5 -24.71 -28.86 -32.58
N LEU A 6 -23.94 -29.65 -33.35
CA LEU A 6 -22.48 -29.68 -33.25
C LEU A 6 -21.79 -28.52 -33.97
N ALA A 7 -22.41 -27.95 -35.02
CA ALA A 7 -21.89 -26.78 -35.71
C ALA A 7 -22.10 -25.48 -34.93
N SER A 8 -23.21 -25.37 -34.19
CA SER A 8 -23.49 -24.20 -33.33
C SER A 8 -22.59 -24.10 -32.10
N ALA A 9 -22.05 -25.23 -31.62
CA ALA A 9 -21.11 -25.24 -30.49
C ALA A 9 -19.69 -24.81 -30.91
N ALA A 10 -19.28 -25.12 -32.14
CA ALA A 10 -17.95 -24.77 -32.65
C ALA A 10 -17.81 -23.27 -33.02
N GLU A 11 -18.90 -22.58 -33.37
CA GLU A 11 -18.89 -21.12 -33.65
C GLU A 11 -18.95 -20.26 -32.38
N GLN A 12 -19.41 -20.79 -31.24
CA GLN A 12 -19.38 -20.08 -29.95
C GLN A 12 -18.00 -20.10 -29.29
N ASP A 13 -17.19 -21.12 -29.54
CA ASP A 13 -15.82 -21.18 -29.01
C ASP A 13 -14.90 -20.15 -29.68
N THR A 14 -15.07 -19.86 -30.97
CA THR A 14 -14.23 -18.88 -31.69
C THR A 14 -14.57 -17.43 -31.35
N SER A 15 -15.82 -17.12 -30.97
CA SER A 15 -16.20 -15.76 -30.55
C SER A 15 -15.63 -15.40 -29.18
N GLY A 16 -15.56 -16.35 -28.26
CA GLY A 16 -14.99 -16.14 -26.92
C GLY A 16 -13.50 -15.82 -26.96
N TRP A 17 -12.74 -16.49 -27.83
CA TRP A 17 -11.30 -16.21 -28.00
C TRP A 17 -11.03 -14.84 -28.60
N HIS A 18 -11.90 -14.33 -29.48
CA HIS A 18 -11.77 -12.98 -30.02
C HIS A 18 -12.10 -11.88 -29.00
N GLU A 19 -13.06 -12.08 -28.09
CA GLU A 19 -13.28 -11.16 -26.95
C GLU A 19 -12.10 -11.16 -25.98
N VAL A 20 -11.50 -12.33 -25.73
CA VAL A 20 -10.29 -12.47 -24.91
C VAL A 20 -9.10 -11.79 -25.59
N GLU A 21 -8.89 -11.96 -26.90
CA GLU A 21 -7.86 -11.23 -27.65
C GLU A 21 -8.09 -9.72 -27.62
N GLN A 22 -9.33 -9.24 -27.82
CA GLN A 22 -9.63 -7.80 -27.78
C GLN A 22 -9.39 -7.20 -26.39
N THR A 23 -9.75 -7.91 -25.32
CA THR A 23 -9.50 -7.47 -23.94
C THR A 23 -8.02 -7.53 -23.57
N LEU A 24 -7.28 -8.56 -23.99
CA LEU A 24 -5.82 -8.64 -23.82
C LEU A 24 -5.11 -7.52 -24.58
N THR A 25 -5.60 -7.15 -25.77
CA THR A 25 -5.07 -6.04 -26.57
C THR A 25 -5.37 -4.69 -25.91
N ALA A 26 -6.57 -4.52 -25.33
CA ALA A 26 -6.94 -3.33 -24.57
C ALA A 26 -6.14 -3.16 -23.26
N LEU A 27 -5.65 -4.27 -22.69
CA LEU A 27 -4.82 -4.31 -21.48
C LEU A 27 -3.31 -4.26 -21.78
N GLU A 28 -2.92 -4.11 -23.06
CA GLU A 28 -1.52 -4.13 -23.53
C GLU A 28 -0.74 -5.37 -23.06
N LEU A 29 -1.42 -6.51 -22.92
CA LEU A 29 -0.79 -7.75 -22.52
C LEU A 29 -0.23 -8.49 -23.75
N PRO A 30 0.98 -9.07 -23.67
CA PRO A 30 1.52 -9.84 -24.78
C PRO A 30 0.62 -11.05 -25.12
N PRO A 31 0.62 -11.53 -26.37
CA PRO A 31 -0.15 -12.70 -26.77
C PRO A 31 0.37 -13.97 -26.09
N VAL A 32 -0.54 -14.86 -25.71
CA VAL A 32 -0.24 -16.11 -25.00
C VAL A 32 0.63 -17.01 -25.90
N PRO A 33 1.82 -17.43 -25.47
CA PRO A 33 2.65 -18.36 -26.24
C PRO A 33 2.02 -19.76 -26.29
N PRO A 34 2.27 -20.54 -27.36
CA PRO A 34 1.73 -21.89 -27.50
C PRO A 34 2.23 -22.82 -26.38
N THR A 35 1.36 -23.73 -25.93
CA THR A 35 1.59 -24.65 -24.80
C THR A 35 2.70 -25.68 -25.04
N SER A 36 3.21 -25.77 -26.27
CA SER A 36 4.30 -26.67 -26.67
C SER A 36 5.68 -26.26 -26.12
N ASP A 37 5.84 -25.04 -25.57
CA ASP A 37 7.11 -24.55 -25.01
C ASP A 37 6.93 -24.06 -23.55
N PRO A 38 7.23 -24.89 -22.55
CA PRO A 38 7.00 -24.56 -21.14
C PRO A 38 7.91 -23.45 -20.61
N GLN A 39 9.09 -23.23 -21.20
CA GLN A 39 10.01 -22.16 -20.74
C GLN A 39 9.50 -20.78 -21.17
N ARG A 40 8.99 -20.69 -22.40
CA ARG A 40 8.36 -19.47 -22.91
C ARG A 40 7.06 -19.14 -22.19
N LEU A 41 6.31 -20.17 -21.81
CA LEU A 41 5.08 -20.03 -21.02
C LEU A 41 5.36 -19.54 -19.60
N LEU A 42 6.43 -20.05 -18.95
CA LEU A 42 6.88 -19.55 -17.66
C LEU A 42 7.32 -18.08 -17.73
N GLY A 43 8.10 -17.71 -18.76
CA GLY A 43 8.51 -16.31 -18.97
C GLY A 43 7.33 -15.36 -19.20
N TYR A 44 6.30 -15.84 -19.91
CA TYR A 44 5.04 -15.11 -20.11
C TYR A 44 4.29 -14.88 -18.79
N VAL A 45 4.13 -15.92 -17.98
CA VAL A 45 3.49 -15.82 -16.66
C VAL A 45 4.23 -14.83 -15.76
N LEU A 46 5.56 -14.91 -15.71
CA LEU A 46 6.37 -13.99 -14.89
C LEU A 46 6.28 -12.54 -15.36
N ASN A 47 6.10 -12.30 -16.66
CA ASN A 47 5.95 -10.96 -17.21
C ASN A 47 4.56 -10.35 -16.92
N ILE A 48 3.51 -11.18 -16.85
CA ILE A 48 2.13 -10.72 -16.64
C ILE A 48 1.75 -10.68 -15.17
N LEU A 49 2.38 -11.50 -14.32
CA LEU A 49 2.07 -11.59 -12.90
C LEU A 49 2.05 -10.23 -12.17
N PRO A 50 3.01 -9.30 -12.39
CA PRO A 50 2.97 -7.98 -11.75
C PRO A 50 1.74 -7.17 -12.16
N ARG A 51 1.45 -7.13 -13.47
CA ARG A 51 0.33 -6.36 -14.04
C ARG A 51 -1.02 -6.96 -13.66
N TYR A 52 -1.12 -8.29 -13.57
CA TYR A 52 -2.28 -8.99 -13.03
C TYR A 52 -2.48 -8.68 -11.54
N THR A 53 -1.42 -8.67 -10.75
CA THR A 53 -1.47 -8.34 -9.32
C THR A 53 -1.93 -6.89 -9.09
N GLU A 54 -1.45 -5.95 -9.90
CA GLU A 54 -1.90 -4.55 -9.88
C GLU A 54 -3.39 -4.43 -10.22
N MET A 55 -3.87 -5.13 -11.25
CA MET A 55 -5.29 -5.14 -11.62
C MET A 55 -6.16 -5.74 -10.53
N GLU A 56 -5.77 -6.86 -9.93
CA GLU A 56 -6.51 -7.48 -8.81
C GLU A 56 -6.54 -6.56 -7.59
N MET A 57 -5.43 -5.87 -7.29
CA MET A 57 -5.38 -4.88 -6.21
C MET A 57 -6.31 -3.68 -6.51
N LEU A 58 -6.32 -3.17 -7.74
CA LEU A 58 -7.24 -2.11 -8.16
C LEU A 58 -8.70 -2.57 -8.10
N ALA A 59 -8.99 -3.79 -8.55
CA ALA A 59 -10.34 -4.34 -8.54
C ALA A 59 -10.86 -4.57 -7.10
N THR A 60 -9.99 -5.00 -6.19
CA THR A 60 -10.32 -5.12 -4.76
C THR A 60 -10.53 -3.75 -4.12
N HIS A 61 -9.68 -2.76 -4.42
CA HIS A 61 -9.84 -1.39 -3.94
C HIS A 61 -11.16 -0.76 -4.43
N LEU A 62 -11.50 -0.93 -5.72
CA LEU A 62 -12.76 -0.46 -6.28
C LEU A 62 -13.98 -1.15 -5.65
N ARG A 63 -13.91 -2.46 -5.41
CA ARG A 63 -14.98 -3.21 -4.70
C ARG A 63 -15.19 -2.69 -3.28
N LEU A 64 -14.12 -2.46 -2.54
CA LEU A 64 -14.19 -1.90 -1.19
C LEU A 64 -14.76 -0.48 -1.20
N HIS A 65 -14.29 0.37 -2.12
CA HIS A 65 -14.79 1.73 -2.26
C HIS A 65 -16.27 1.77 -2.63
N ALA A 66 -16.72 0.89 -3.53
CA ALA A 66 -18.14 0.75 -3.88
C ALA A 66 -18.98 0.31 -2.66
N SER A 67 -18.50 -0.67 -1.89
CA SER A 67 -19.18 -1.11 -0.65
C SER A 67 -19.29 0.01 0.38
N THR A 68 -18.25 0.85 0.54
CA THR A 68 -18.29 2.00 1.45
C THR A 68 -19.30 3.03 0.98
N LEU A 69 -19.32 3.36 -0.31
CA LEU A 69 -20.30 4.29 -0.89
C LEU A 69 -21.75 3.79 -0.70
N GLU A 70 -21.98 2.49 -0.86
CA GLU A 70 -23.30 1.89 -0.63
C GLU A 70 -23.74 2.03 0.83
N GLN A 71 -22.81 1.80 1.78
CA GLN A 71 -23.07 1.95 3.20
C GLN A 71 -23.39 3.42 3.57
N ASP A 72 -22.60 4.37 3.06
CA ASP A 72 -22.82 5.80 3.28
C ASP A 72 -24.17 6.24 2.69
N MET A 73 -24.52 5.74 1.50
CA MET A 73 -25.82 6.03 0.90
C MET A 73 -26.98 5.48 1.73
N GLU A 74 -26.84 4.29 2.33
CA GLU A 74 -27.89 3.75 3.21
C GLU A 74 -27.99 4.52 4.53
N GLN A 75 -26.87 5.02 5.08
CA GLN A 75 -26.89 5.94 6.21
C GLN A 75 -27.63 7.23 5.87
N VAL A 76 -27.33 7.86 4.73
CA VAL A 76 -28.03 9.07 4.27
C VAL A 76 -29.52 8.80 4.09
N LYS A 77 -29.91 7.68 3.45
CA LYS A 77 -31.31 7.29 3.32
C LYS A 77 -31.98 7.13 4.68
N SER A 78 -31.31 6.50 5.65
CA SER A 78 -31.85 6.35 7.01
C SER A 78 -32.08 7.70 7.69
N HIS A 79 -31.16 8.65 7.51
CA HIS A 79 -31.26 9.99 8.07
C HIS A 79 -32.39 10.80 7.42
N VAL A 80 -32.54 10.72 6.09
CA VAL A 80 -33.66 11.35 5.37
C VAL A 80 -35.00 10.76 5.82
N ARG A 81 -35.11 9.45 6.03
CA ARG A 81 -36.34 8.82 6.57
C ARG A 81 -36.67 9.36 7.96
N LEU A 82 -35.67 9.56 8.82
CA LEU A 82 -35.86 10.13 10.16
C LEU A 82 -36.33 11.59 10.10
N LEU A 83 -35.63 12.44 9.34
CA LEU A 83 -36.02 13.84 9.14
C LEU A 83 -37.42 13.98 8.55
N THR A 84 -37.80 13.08 7.64
CA THR A 84 -39.15 13.08 7.05
C THR A 84 -40.22 12.78 8.10
N ARG A 85 -39.97 11.84 9.03
CA ARG A 85 -40.88 11.54 10.14
C ARG A 85 -40.96 12.70 11.12
N GLU A 86 -39.84 13.32 11.47
CA GLU A 86 -39.81 14.48 12.36
C GLU A 86 -40.58 15.66 11.74
N ALA A 87 -40.33 15.96 10.46
CA ALA A 87 -41.06 16.98 9.73
C ALA A 87 -42.57 16.69 9.65
N ALA A 88 -42.99 15.42 9.52
CA ALA A 88 -44.40 15.04 9.60
C ALA A 88 -44.97 15.31 11.01
N SER A 89 -44.24 14.93 12.06
CA SER A 89 -44.66 15.17 13.45
C SER A 89 -44.78 16.66 13.78
N GLU A 90 -43.88 17.50 13.26
CA GLU A 90 -43.94 18.95 13.45
C GLU A 90 -45.14 19.57 12.71
N ARG A 91 -45.50 19.07 11.52
CA ARG A 91 -46.72 19.49 10.83
C ARG A 91 -47.97 19.13 11.65
N GLU A 92 -48.01 17.96 12.27
CA GLU A 92 -49.11 17.55 13.16
C GLU A 92 -49.21 18.43 14.40
N LYS A 93 -48.08 18.74 15.05
CA LYS A 93 -48.03 19.68 16.19
C LYS A 93 -48.52 21.07 15.79
N LYS A 94 -48.10 21.56 14.62
CA LYS A 94 -48.56 22.84 14.08
C LYS A 94 -50.09 22.84 13.88
N LEU A 95 -50.63 21.81 13.23
CA LEU A 95 -52.08 21.66 13.04
C LEU A 95 -52.84 21.58 14.36
N PHE A 96 -52.28 20.89 15.35
CA PHE A 96 -52.85 20.85 16.70
C PHE A 96 -52.88 22.24 17.34
N LEU A 97 -51.79 22.98 17.29
CA LEU A 97 -51.70 24.34 17.83
C LEU A 97 -52.64 25.31 17.11
N GLU A 98 -52.77 25.21 15.79
CA GLU A 98 -53.74 26.00 15.01
C GLU A 98 -55.18 25.72 15.45
N ARG A 99 -55.54 24.44 15.61
CA ARG A 99 -56.86 24.04 16.13
C ARG A 99 -57.10 24.52 17.55
N TYR A 100 -56.09 24.40 18.42
CA TYR A 100 -56.15 24.85 19.79
C TYR A 100 -56.33 26.38 19.86
N ALA A 101 -55.55 27.14 19.10
CA ALA A 101 -55.68 28.59 19.01
C ALA A 101 -57.08 28.99 18.50
N ALA A 102 -57.59 28.32 17.45
CA ALA A 102 -58.93 28.55 16.95
C ALA A 102 -60.02 28.27 18.01
N GLN A 103 -59.87 27.20 18.80
CA GLN A 103 -60.78 26.85 19.88
C GLN A 103 -60.74 27.89 21.00
N VAL A 104 -59.56 28.35 21.42
CA VAL A 104 -59.42 29.41 22.43
C VAL A 104 -60.05 30.73 21.95
N ILE A 105 -59.86 31.09 20.68
CA ILE A 105 -60.51 32.28 20.09
C ILE A 105 -62.03 32.11 20.08
N LYS A 106 -62.52 30.92 19.72
CA LYS A 106 -63.95 30.59 19.73
C LYS A 106 -64.53 30.70 21.13
N GLU A 107 -63.92 30.09 22.14
CA GLU A 107 -64.35 30.17 23.54
C GLU A 107 -64.36 31.62 24.05
N ARG A 108 -63.34 32.40 23.70
CA ARG A 108 -63.30 33.84 24.00
C ARG A 108 -64.45 34.60 23.32
N ASN A 109 -64.69 34.36 22.04
CA ASN A 109 -65.79 35.00 21.30
C ASN A 109 -67.16 34.57 21.87
N ASP A 110 -67.34 33.30 22.21
CA ASP A 110 -68.56 32.79 22.83
C ASP A 110 -68.78 33.42 24.21
N LEU A 111 -67.74 33.65 25.01
CA LEU A 111 -67.80 34.39 26.28
C LEU A 111 -68.15 35.88 26.09
N LEU A 112 -67.66 36.50 25.02
CA LEU A 112 -67.97 37.89 24.68
C LEU A 112 -69.41 38.04 24.14
N HIS A 113 -69.88 37.11 23.32
CA HIS A 113 -71.22 37.14 22.73
C HIS A 113 -72.31 36.60 23.66
N SER A 114 -71.99 35.68 24.58
CA SER A 114 -72.91 35.26 25.66
C SER A 114 -73.15 36.38 26.68
N ARG A 115 -72.16 37.25 26.96
CA ARG A 115 -72.37 38.49 27.74
C ARG A 115 -73.18 39.55 26.99
N GLY A 116 -73.27 39.48 25.66
CA GLY A 116 -74.08 40.39 24.84
C GLY A 116 -75.55 39.98 24.67
N SER A 117 -75.90 38.71 24.92
CA SER A 117 -77.24 38.17 24.64
C SER A 117 -78.19 38.14 25.84
N SER A 118 -77.75 38.57 27.03
CA SER A 118 -78.64 38.80 28.16
C SER A 118 -79.24 40.21 28.13
N LYS A 119 -80.10 40.48 27.15
CA LYS A 119 -81.00 41.65 27.15
C LYS A 119 -82.40 41.26 26.67
N LYS A 120 -83.31 41.04 27.63
CA LYS A 120 -84.79 41.20 27.63
C LYS A 120 -85.28 40.62 28.97
N LYS A 121 -86.22 41.15 29.75
CA LYS A 121 -87.14 42.31 29.82
C LYS A 121 -87.64 42.23 31.28
N THR A 122 -87.76 43.28 32.09
CA THR A 122 -88.91 44.20 32.10
C THR A 122 -88.68 45.40 33.03
N ALA A 123 -88.79 46.60 32.45
CA ALA A 123 -89.60 47.74 32.91
C ALA A 123 -89.23 48.41 34.26
N THR A 124 -88.52 49.54 34.28
CA THR A 124 -88.97 50.96 34.17
C THR A 124 -90.19 51.38 35.00
N GLY A 125 -89.95 52.40 35.84
CA GLY A 125 -90.93 53.37 36.36
C GLY A 125 -91.34 53.10 37.81
N SER A 126 -91.49 54.06 38.71
CA SER A 126 -91.34 55.52 38.70
C SER A 126 -91.51 56.00 40.14
N HIS A 127 -90.92 57.15 40.47
CA HIS A 127 -91.16 57.95 41.67
C HIS A 127 -92.57 57.85 42.26
N PHE A 128 -92.68 57.75 43.60
CA PHE A 128 -93.74 58.39 44.36
C PHE A 128 -93.20 58.89 45.71
N VAL A 129 -92.90 60.18 45.75
CA VAL A 129 -92.95 61.00 46.96
C VAL A 129 -94.22 61.83 46.82
N TRP A 130 -95.16 61.72 47.75
CA TRP A 130 -96.24 62.71 47.92
C TRP A 130 -96.51 62.94 49.42
N HIS A 131 -96.82 64.18 49.72
CA HIS A 131 -96.69 64.88 51.00
C HIS A 131 -97.74 64.55 52.07
N ASN A 132 -97.39 64.95 53.30
CA ASN A 132 -98.30 65.33 54.40
C ASN A 132 -99.58 66.04 53.93
N CYS A 133 -100.75 65.57 54.39
CA CYS A 133 -101.92 66.42 54.59
C CYS A 133 -102.77 65.93 55.77
N CYS A 134 -102.71 66.66 56.88
CA CYS A 134 -103.69 66.62 57.95
C CYS A 134 -105.02 67.22 57.47
N LYS A 135 -106.15 66.55 57.71
CA LYS A 135 -107.25 67.02 58.59
C LYS A 135 -108.55 66.22 58.38
N LYS A 136 -109.03 65.72 59.53
CA LYS A 136 -110.42 65.77 60.02
C LYS A 136 -111.54 65.54 59.01
N ASN A 137 -112.28 64.44 59.21
CA ASN A 137 -113.71 64.58 59.38
C ASN A 137 -114.21 63.67 60.51
N THR A 138 -114.54 64.32 61.61
CA THR A 138 -115.52 63.92 62.60
C THR A 138 -116.88 63.73 61.94
N SER A 139 -117.45 62.53 62.04
CA SER A 139 -118.89 62.40 62.19
C SER A 139 -119.19 61.04 62.81
N HIS A 140 -119.95 61.12 63.90
CA HIS A 140 -120.49 60.04 64.69
C HIS A 140 -120.98 58.86 63.84
N ALA A 141 -120.47 57.68 64.14
CA ALA A 141 -121.20 56.43 63.94
C ALA A 141 -121.04 55.63 65.23
N MET A 142 -122.12 55.70 66.01
CA MET A 142 -122.63 54.75 66.99
C MET A 142 -121.68 53.62 67.39
N ASP A 143 -121.49 53.51 68.71
CA ASP A 143 -121.17 52.26 69.41
C ASP A 143 -121.87 51.06 68.77
N LEU A 144 -121.12 50.35 67.94
CA LEU A 144 -121.22 48.93 67.79
C LEU A 144 -119.80 48.46 68.03
N ALA A 145 -119.49 48.17 69.29
CA ALA A 145 -118.33 47.33 69.62
C ALA A 145 -118.33 46.19 68.59
N PRO A 146 -117.29 46.06 67.74
CA PRO A 146 -117.15 44.86 66.96
C PRO A 146 -117.14 43.75 68.00
N SER A 147 -118.11 42.85 67.91
CA SER A 147 -118.23 41.76 68.86
C SER A 147 -116.85 41.15 69.05
N ILE A 148 -116.47 40.80 70.28
CA ILE A 148 -115.19 40.12 70.57
C ILE A 148 -114.95 38.95 69.59
N LEU A 149 -116.03 38.37 69.05
CA LEU A 149 -116.02 37.38 67.97
C LEU A 149 -115.45 37.87 66.61
N SER A 150 -115.72 39.09 66.14
CA SER A 150 -115.20 39.58 64.84
C SER A 150 -113.72 39.99 64.92
N PHE A 151 -113.29 40.65 66.00
CA PHE A 151 -111.86 40.93 66.24
C PHE A 151 -111.05 39.64 66.46
N ARG A 152 -111.65 38.62 67.11
CA ARG A 152 -111.04 37.28 67.20
C ARG A 152 -110.96 36.61 65.84
N GLY A 153 -111.97 36.74 64.98
CA GLY A 153 -112.00 36.17 63.64
C GLY A 153 -110.93 36.76 62.70
N GLU A 154 -110.81 38.09 62.66
CA GLU A 154 -109.80 38.77 61.83
C GLU A 154 -108.37 38.48 62.32
N LYS A 155 -108.12 38.48 63.64
CA LYS A 155 -106.82 38.09 64.20
C LYS A 155 -106.49 36.61 63.96
N LEU A 156 -107.49 35.73 64.01
CA LEU A 156 -107.33 34.32 63.61
C LEU A 156 -106.99 34.21 62.12
N GLN A 157 -107.62 35.00 61.25
CA GLN A 157 -107.37 34.99 59.82
C GLN A 157 -105.99 35.56 59.45
N GLU A 158 -105.55 36.63 60.12
CA GLU A 158 -104.19 37.16 60.03
C GLU A 158 -103.15 36.13 60.51
N ALA A 159 -103.40 35.49 61.66
CA ALA A 159 -102.53 34.42 62.16
C ALA A 159 -102.49 33.22 61.19
N THR A 160 -103.62 32.88 60.56
CA THR A 160 -103.70 31.79 59.57
C THR A 160 -102.90 32.12 58.31
N LYS A 161 -103.05 33.33 57.76
CA LYS A 161 -102.24 33.80 56.62
C LYS A 161 -100.75 33.84 56.96
N LEU A 162 -100.40 34.28 58.17
CA LEU A 162 -99.02 34.30 58.61
C LEU A 162 -98.45 32.88 58.75
N MET A 163 -99.24 31.93 59.28
CA MET A 163 -98.87 30.51 59.30
C MET A 163 -98.70 29.93 57.89
N GLU A 164 -99.57 30.27 56.94
CA GLU A 164 -99.45 29.85 55.53
C GLU A 164 -98.16 30.40 54.90
N THR A 165 -97.87 31.70 55.07
CA THR A 165 -96.64 32.30 54.54
C THR A 165 -95.38 31.69 55.16
N LEU A 166 -95.38 31.40 56.47
CA LEU A 166 -94.27 30.72 57.12
C LEU A 166 -94.13 29.27 56.67
N GLN A 167 -95.24 28.57 56.42
CA GLN A 167 -95.21 27.20 55.88
C GLN A 167 -94.63 27.17 54.46
N ASP A 168 -95.00 28.13 53.61
CA ASP A 168 -94.46 28.21 52.25
C ASP A 168 -92.97 28.62 52.25
N GLU A 169 -92.56 29.50 53.16
CA GLU A 169 -91.16 29.86 53.37
C GLU A 169 -90.34 28.64 53.84
N VAL A 170 -90.85 27.86 54.80
CA VAL A 170 -90.20 26.60 55.23
C VAL A 170 -90.09 25.61 54.07
N ARG A 171 -91.14 25.43 53.27
CA ARG A 171 -91.09 24.57 52.07
C ARG A 171 -90.05 25.06 51.06
N SER A 172 -89.97 26.37 50.83
CA SER A 172 -88.96 26.98 49.95
C SER A 172 -87.54 26.72 50.45
N GLN A 173 -87.30 26.89 51.75
CA GLN A 173 -86.01 26.60 52.38
C GLN A 173 -85.65 25.11 52.32
N GLU A 174 -86.61 24.20 52.47
CA GLU A 174 -86.40 22.77 52.30
C GLU A 174 -86.01 22.39 50.86
N LEU A 175 -86.61 23.04 49.85
CA LEU A 175 -86.25 22.84 48.45
C LEU A 175 -84.82 23.35 48.17
N LEU A 176 -84.49 24.56 48.63
CA LEU A 176 -83.14 25.12 48.51
C LEU A 176 -82.09 24.23 49.19
N ARG A 177 -82.40 23.68 50.37
CA ARG A 177 -81.51 22.74 51.07
C ARG A 177 -81.28 21.46 50.25
N LYS A 178 -82.34 20.89 49.65
CA LYS A 178 -82.22 19.71 48.77
C LYS A 178 -81.38 20.00 47.53
N GLU A 179 -81.54 21.18 46.93
CA GLU A 179 -80.75 21.59 45.77
C GLU A 179 -79.28 21.82 46.14
N LEU A 180 -79.01 22.47 47.27
CA LEU A 180 -77.65 22.65 47.79
C LEU A 180 -76.98 21.30 48.09
N ASP A 181 -77.70 20.36 48.73
CA ASP A 181 -77.20 19.00 48.99
C ASP A 181 -76.90 18.24 47.69
N PHE A 182 -77.72 18.43 46.64
CA PHE A 182 -77.48 17.85 45.33
C PHE A 182 -76.24 18.44 44.67
N LEU A 183 -76.10 19.78 44.66
CA LEU A 183 -74.95 20.47 44.10
C LEU A 183 -73.65 20.09 44.82
N LEU A 184 -73.66 20.03 46.16
CA LEU A 184 -72.52 19.58 46.95
C LEU A 184 -72.11 18.14 46.61
N LYS A 185 -73.07 17.22 46.48
CA LYS A 185 -72.77 15.84 46.07
C LYS A 185 -72.22 15.77 44.65
N LYS A 186 -72.72 16.60 43.73
CA LYS A 186 -72.23 16.67 42.35
C LYS A 186 -70.79 17.19 42.30
N THR A 187 -70.49 18.32 42.95
CA THR A 187 -69.15 18.89 42.97
C THR A 187 -68.16 17.96 43.68
N GLN A 188 -68.58 17.26 44.74
CA GLN A 188 -67.75 16.26 45.40
C GLN A 188 -67.38 15.11 44.44
N ARG A 189 -68.35 14.56 43.70
CA ARG A 189 -68.09 13.50 42.71
C ARG A 189 -67.17 13.96 41.58
N GLU A 190 -67.36 15.18 41.08
CA GLU A 190 -66.51 15.77 40.05
C GLU A 190 -65.07 15.96 40.56
N HIS A 191 -64.92 16.45 41.79
CA HIS A 191 -63.62 16.58 42.46
C HIS A 191 -62.95 15.22 42.65
N ASP A 192 -63.67 14.22 43.17
CA ASP A 192 -63.14 12.87 43.38
C ASP A 192 -62.73 12.20 42.06
N SER A 193 -63.50 12.40 41.00
CA SER A 193 -63.15 11.93 39.64
C SER A 193 -61.89 12.62 39.12
N LYS A 194 -61.74 13.92 39.33
CA LYS A 194 -60.54 14.67 38.93
C LYS A 194 -59.32 14.19 39.71
N VAL A 195 -59.42 14.07 41.03
CA VAL A 195 -58.34 13.56 41.88
C VAL A 195 -57.94 12.14 41.48
N ALA A 196 -58.90 11.27 41.13
CA ALA A 196 -58.61 9.93 40.64
C ALA A 196 -57.88 9.93 39.28
N ALA A 197 -58.26 10.83 38.36
CA ALA A 197 -57.57 11.00 37.08
C ALA A 197 -56.14 11.54 37.27
N ASP A 198 -55.97 12.56 38.12
CA ASP A 198 -54.67 13.14 38.44
C ASP A 198 -53.75 12.11 39.10
N ARG A 199 -54.27 11.29 40.03
CA ARG A 199 -53.51 10.17 40.63
C ARG A 199 -53.01 9.18 39.59
N LYS A 200 -53.85 8.79 38.61
CA LYS A 200 -53.43 7.88 37.52
C LYS A 200 -52.36 8.52 36.63
N HIS A 201 -52.52 9.80 36.31
CA HIS A 201 -51.54 10.54 35.52
C HIS A 201 -50.19 10.65 36.24
N ILE A 202 -50.20 10.95 37.55
CA ILE A 202 -48.98 10.97 38.38
C ILE A 202 -48.30 9.60 38.38
N GLN A 203 -49.04 8.51 38.61
CA GLN A 203 -48.48 7.15 38.56
C GLN A 203 -47.87 6.80 37.20
N GLN A 204 -48.49 7.26 36.11
CA GLN A 204 -47.95 7.07 34.76
C GLN A 204 -46.63 7.85 34.57
N LEU A 205 -46.55 9.09 35.04
CA LEU A 205 -45.33 9.89 34.99
C LEU A 205 -44.21 9.28 35.84
N GLU A 206 -44.52 8.82 37.05
CA GLU A 206 -43.56 8.13 37.94
C GLU A 206 -42.99 6.89 37.25
N LYS A 207 -43.83 6.09 36.60
CA LYS A 207 -43.38 4.92 35.82
C LYS A 207 -42.45 5.34 34.68
N GLN A 208 -42.75 6.42 33.97
CA GLN A 208 -41.88 6.93 32.90
C GLN A 208 -40.54 7.44 33.45
N ILE A 209 -40.53 8.13 34.59
CA ILE A 209 -39.31 8.59 35.25
C ILE A 209 -38.42 7.41 35.63
N LEU A 210 -38.99 6.36 36.24
CA LEU A 210 -38.24 5.16 36.60
C LEU A 210 -37.67 4.43 35.37
N GLN A 211 -38.44 4.30 34.29
CA GLN A 211 -37.96 3.73 33.04
C GLN A 211 -36.80 4.53 32.44
N ARG A 212 -36.92 5.86 32.42
CA ARG A 212 -35.86 6.76 31.93
C ARG A 212 -34.60 6.67 32.80
N ALA A 213 -34.73 6.63 34.11
CA ALA A 213 -33.61 6.49 35.04
C ALA A 213 -32.85 5.17 34.83
N ALA A 214 -33.59 4.06 34.66
CA ALA A 214 -32.99 2.75 34.37
C ALA A 214 -32.23 2.74 33.03
N LEU A 215 -32.82 3.37 31.98
CA LEU A 215 -32.16 3.51 30.68
C LEU A 215 -30.91 4.40 30.78
N HIS A 216 -30.98 5.52 31.51
CA HIS A 216 -29.85 6.42 31.71
C HIS A 216 -28.66 5.70 32.35
N SER A 217 -28.91 5.00 33.47
CA SER A 217 -27.88 4.21 34.15
C SER A 217 -27.30 3.10 33.27
N SER A 218 -28.12 2.50 32.40
CA SER A 218 -27.62 1.52 31.43
C SER A 218 -26.75 2.16 30.36
N LEU A 219 -27.08 3.36 29.89
CA LEU A 219 -26.31 4.07 28.88
C LEU A 219 -24.98 4.57 29.45
N GLU A 220 -24.98 5.09 30.68
CA GLU A 220 -23.75 5.51 31.38
C GLU A 220 -22.76 4.36 31.52
N ARG A 221 -23.23 3.17 31.91
CA ARG A 221 -22.38 1.96 31.99
C ARG A 221 -21.81 1.57 30.63
N LYS A 222 -22.64 1.55 29.59
CA LYS A 222 -22.18 1.24 28.23
C LYS A 222 -21.17 2.26 27.71
N LEU A 223 -21.37 3.54 28.03
CA LEU A 223 -20.44 4.61 27.67
C LEU A 223 -19.09 4.41 28.35
N TYR A 224 -19.10 4.11 29.65
CA TYR A 224 -17.88 3.76 30.39
C TYR A 224 -17.16 2.53 29.82
N ASP A 225 -17.89 1.48 29.47
CA ASP A 225 -17.32 0.27 28.87
C ASP A 225 -16.64 0.59 27.52
N VAL A 226 -17.29 1.41 26.68
CA VAL A 226 -16.73 1.85 25.39
C VAL A 226 -15.49 2.72 25.60
N GLU A 227 -15.54 3.69 26.50
CA GLU A 227 -14.37 4.54 26.85
C GLU A 227 -13.19 3.70 27.35
N SER A 228 -13.46 2.68 28.19
CA SER A 228 -12.44 1.75 28.66
C SER A 228 -11.83 0.90 27.55
N VAL A 229 -12.64 0.42 26.61
CA VAL A 229 -12.16 -0.32 25.43
C VAL A 229 -11.31 0.58 24.54
N LEU A 230 -11.76 1.81 24.27
CA LEU A 230 -11.03 2.78 23.45
C LEU A 230 -9.67 3.12 24.08
N ALA A 231 -9.63 3.42 25.37
CA ALA A 231 -8.37 3.71 26.06
C ALA A 231 -7.37 2.54 26.00
N ARG A 232 -7.86 1.30 26.10
CA ARG A 232 -7.00 0.11 25.95
C ARG A 232 -6.50 -0.04 24.51
N HIS A 233 -7.36 0.17 23.53
CA HIS A 233 -7.01 0.08 22.13
C HIS A 233 -5.99 1.15 21.73
N ASP A 234 -6.14 2.39 22.20
CA ASP A 234 -5.18 3.46 21.93
C ASP A 234 -3.80 3.13 22.52
N LYS A 235 -3.77 2.59 23.75
CA LYS A 235 -2.53 2.10 24.35
C LYS A 235 -1.87 0.99 23.52
N THR A 236 -2.65 0.01 23.05
CA THR A 236 -2.14 -1.07 22.18
C THR A 236 -1.59 -0.50 20.87
N LYS A 237 -2.28 0.47 20.25
CA LYS A 237 -1.79 1.13 19.04
C LYS A 237 -0.47 1.87 19.28
N ASP A 238 -0.32 2.56 20.40
CA ASP A 238 0.93 3.25 20.74
C ASP A 238 2.09 2.26 20.93
N GLU A 239 1.82 1.11 21.56
CA GLU A 239 2.79 0.02 21.72
C GLU A 239 3.20 -0.57 20.35
N GLU A 240 2.23 -0.84 19.47
CA GLU A 240 2.48 -1.33 18.10
C GLU A 240 3.28 -0.32 17.26
N LEU A 241 2.92 0.97 17.33
CA LEU A 241 3.64 2.05 16.65
C LEU A 241 5.09 2.16 17.15
N SER A 242 5.31 1.99 18.45
CA SER A 242 6.66 1.96 19.03
C SER A 242 7.48 0.78 18.48
N ILE A 243 6.89 -0.41 18.41
CA ILE A 243 7.55 -1.61 17.85
C ILE A 243 7.91 -1.40 16.38
N VAL A 244 6.97 -0.92 15.57
CA VAL A 244 7.19 -0.66 14.14
C VAL A 244 8.27 0.41 13.95
N SER A 245 8.23 1.49 14.74
CA SER A 245 9.25 2.55 14.68
C SER A 245 10.65 2.04 15.02
N ASN A 246 10.75 1.14 16.00
CA ASN A 246 12.03 0.51 16.34
C ASN A 246 12.54 -0.40 15.21
N ARG A 247 11.67 -1.22 14.62
CA ARG A 247 12.03 -2.06 13.47
C ARG A 247 12.48 -1.25 12.25
N ILE A 248 11.82 -0.12 11.98
CA ILE A 248 12.23 0.79 10.90
C ILE A 248 13.65 1.33 11.18
N ARG A 249 13.95 1.73 12.42
CA ARG A 249 15.27 2.23 12.80
C ARG A 249 16.35 1.16 12.66
N GLU A 250 16.05 -0.07 13.08
CA GLU A 250 16.95 -1.22 12.92
C GLU A 250 17.21 -1.55 11.45
N ALA A 251 16.16 -1.58 10.63
CA ALA A 251 16.28 -1.81 9.19
C ALA A 251 17.11 -0.70 8.51
N GLN A 252 16.89 0.57 8.86
CA GLN A 252 17.71 1.68 8.37
C GLN A 252 19.17 1.55 8.78
N ALA A 253 19.45 1.20 10.04
CA ALA A 253 20.81 0.95 10.49
C ALA A 253 21.46 -0.21 9.70
N HIS A 254 20.72 -1.28 9.42
CA HIS A 254 21.21 -2.40 8.63
C HIS A 254 21.49 -2.01 7.17
N ILE A 255 20.59 -1.24 6.53
CA ILE A 255 20.77 -0.72 5.16
C ILE A 255 22.05 0.13 5.10
N THR A 256 22.23 1.09 6.01
CA THR A 256 23.46 1.92 6.00
C THR A 256 24.73 1.10 6.23
N SER A 257 24.64 -0.04 6.93
CA SER A 257 25.76 -0.96 7.10
C SER A 257 26.09 -1.69 5.82
N LEU A 258 25.08 -2.22 5.14
CA LEU A 258 25.24 -2.90 3.85
C LEU A 258 25.73 -1.94 2.76
N GLU A 259 25.26 -0.70 2.75
CA GLU A 259 25.76 0.34 1.83
C GLU A 259 27.27 0.58 2.03
N ARG A 260 27.72 0.71 3.28
CA ARG A 260 29.16 0.84 3.60
C ARG A 260 29.97 -0.39 3.20
N GLU A 261 29.42 -1.59 3.37
CA GLU A 261 30.07 -2.82 2.93
C GLU A 261 30.18 -2.86 1.40
N ASN A 262 29.13 -2.46 0.69
CA ASN A 262 29.12 -2.39 -0.77
C ASN A 262 30.14 -1.39 -1.30
N THR A 263 30.28 -0.21 -0.69
CA THR A 263 31.31 0.76 -1.08
C THR A 263 32.72 0.19 -0.89
N ASN A 264 32.97 -0.48 0.24
CA ASN A 264 34.25 -1.12 0.52
C ASN A 264 34.58 -2.24 -0.48
N LEU A 265 33.59 -3.08 -0.82
CA LEU A 265 33.77 -4.13 -1.82
C LEU A 265 34.01 -3.54 -3.22
N HIS A 266 33.32 -2.45 -3.56
CA HIS A 266 33.54 -1.77 -4.83
C HIS A 266 34.96 -1.20 -4.94
N GLU A 267 35.47 -0.58 -3.87
CA GLU A 267 36.87 -0.13 -3.79
C GLU A 267 37.86 -1.29 -3.94
N GLN A 268 37.61 -2.42 -3.29
CA GLN A 268 38.45 -3.63 -3.43
C GLN A 268 38.47 -4.16 -4.87
N VAL A 269 37.31 -4.23 -5.53
CA VAL A 269 37.21 -4.64 -6.93
C VAL A 269 37.97 -3.69 -7.85
N ASN A 270 37.88 -2.39 -7.61
CA ASN A 270 38.64 -1.40 -8.38
C ASN A 270 40.16 -1.56 -8.16
N GLY A 271 40.59 -1.85 -6.93
CA GLY A 271 41.99 -2.19 -6.63
C GLY A 271 42.46 -3.42 -7.40
N LEU A 272 41.69 -4.51 -7.35
CA LEU A 272 42.01 -5.75 -8.08
C LEU A 272 42.04 -5.57 -9.59
N ASN A 273 41.14 -4.76 -10.15
CA ASN A 273 41.16 -4.41 -11.57
C ASN A 273 42.45 -3.65 -11.94
N SER A 274 42.87 -2.70 -11.10
CA SER A 274 44.11 -1.96 -11.31
C SER A 274 45.34 -2.88 -11.28
N ASP A 275 45.37 -3.82 -10.34
CA ASP A 275 46.43 -4.83 -10.24
C ASP A 275 46.44 -5.77 -11.45
N ARG A 276 45.26 -6.20 -11.92
CA ARG A 276 45.12 -7.02 -13.13
C ARG A 276 45.67 -6.30 -14.35
N ASP A 277 45.32 -5.02 -14.54
CA ASP A 277 45.75 -4.25 -15.69
C ASP A 277 47.28 -4.10 -15.69
N ARG A 278 47.87 -3.77 -14.52
CA ARG A 278 49.32 -3.72 -14.34
C ARG A 278 50.01 -5.06 -14.64
N LEU A 279 49.44 -6.18 -14.17
CA LEU A 279 50.00 -7.51 -14.45
C LEU A 279 49.90 -7.86 -15.94
N THR A 280 48.87 -7.38 -16.62
CA THR A 280 48.68 -7.58 -18.06
C THR A 280 49.75 -6.83 -18.85
N GLU A 281 50.01 -5.57 -18.50
CA GLU A 281 51.10 -4.77 -19.08
C GLU A 281 52.47 -5.44 -18.89
N LEU A 282 52.77 -5.90 -17.66
CA LEU A 282 54.03 -6.62 -17.37
C LEU A 282 54.17 -7.91 -18.19
N LEU A 283 53.06 -8.62 -18.43
CA LEU A 283 53.06 -9.83 -19.25
C LEU A 283 53.34 -9.49 -20.73
N GLU A 284 52.75 -8.42 -21.25
CA GLU A 284 53.03 -7.93 -22.61
C GLU A 284 54.50 -7.54 -22.75
N GLU A 285 55.05 -6.74 -21.84
CA GLU A 285 56.48 -6.36 -21.83
C GLU A 285 57.40 -7.60 -21.79
N THR A 286 57.07 -8.56 -20.92
CA THR A 286 57.83 -9.81 -20.81
C THR A 286 57.76 -10.62 -22.09
N THR A 287 56.60 -10.66 -22.75
CA THR A 287 56.41 -11.37 -24.02
C THR A 287 57.23 -10.73 -25.13
N VAL A 288 57.22 -9.40 -25.25
CA VAL A 288 58.05 -8.65 -26.19
C VAL A 288 59.54 -8.92 -25.93
N SER A 289 59.98 -8.86 -24.67
CA SER A 289 61.37 -9.17 -24.33
C SER A 289 61.76 -10.60 -24.68
N LYS A 290 60.86 -11.57 -24.48
CA LYS A 290 61.08 -12.98 -24.84
C LYS A 290 61.28 -13.14 -26.35
N ASP A 291 60.47 -12.46 -27.16
CA ASP A 291 60.56 -12.53 -28.61
C ASP A 291 61.86 -11.90 -29.13
N VAL A 292 62.28 -10.76 -28.57
CA VAL A 292 63.60 -10.16 -28.88
C VAL A 292 64.75 -11.11 -28.54
N PHE A 293 64.70 -11.79 -27.39
CA PHE A 293 65.72 -12.78 -27.05
C PHE A 293 65.72 -13.99 -27.99
N ALA A 294 64.55 -14.43 -28.46
CA ALA A 294 64.46 -15.51 -29.43
C ALA A 294 65.13 -15.11 -30.76
N GLU A 295 64.86 -13.91 -31.28
CA GLU A 295 65.51 -13.38 -32.49
C GLU A 295 67.05 -13.31 -32.32
N GLN A 296 67.52 -12.84 -31.17
CA GLN A 296 68.96 -12.80 -30.87
C GLN A 296 69.60 -14.19 -30.83
N ILE A 297 68.89 -15.19 -30.30
CA ILE A 297 69.37 -16.58 -30.28
C ILE A 297 69.44 -17.14 -31.70
N ASP A 298 68.45 -16.86 -32.55
CA ASP A 298 68.44 -17.31 -33.94
C ASP A 298 69.60 -16.67 -34.73
N GLU A 299 69.81 -15.35 -34.60
CA GLU A 299 70.95 -14.67 -35.23
C GLU A 299 72.30 -15.22 -34.78
N LEU A 300 72.47 -15.49 -33.48
CA LEU A 300 73.69 -16.07 -32.94
C LEU A 300 73.89 -17.50 -33.45
N SER A 301 72.82 -18.27 -33.58
CA SER A 301 72.85 -19.63 -34.11
C SER A 301 73.29 -19.65 -35.57
N GLU A 302 72.77 -18.75 -36.40
CA GLU A 302 73.20 -18.58 -37.80
C GLU A 302 74.68 -18.18 -37.90
N LYS A 303 75.13 -17.23 -37.07
CA LYS A 303 76.55 -16.83 -37.00
C LYS A 303 77.44 -18.01 -36.61
N CYS A 304 77.04 -18.81 -35.63
CA CYS A 304 77.77 -20.02 -35.24
C CYS A 304 77.86 -21.03 -36.38
N GLN A 305 76.76 -21.32 -37.08
CA GLN A 305 76.77 -22.23 -38.23
C GLN A 305 77.66 -21.73 -39.38
N SER A 306 77.62 -20.43 -39.65
CA SER A 306 78.49 -19.80 -40.65
C SER A 306 79.97 -19.98 -40.29
N LEU A 307 80.35 -19.66 -39.04
CA LEU A 307 81.73 -19.84 -38.55
C LEU A 307 82.16 -21.30 -38.54
N GLU A 308 81.27 -22.24 -38.19
CA GLU A 308 81.54 -23.68 -38.28
C GLU A 308 81.82 -24.11 -39.72
N SER A 309 81.02 -23.63 -40.67
CA SER A 309 81.23 -23.92 -42.10
C SER A 309 82.55 -23.35 -42.64
N GLU A 310 82.94 -22.15 -42.19
CA GLU A 310 84.23 -21.54 -42.51
C GLU A 310 85.38 -22.35 -41.90
N ALA A 311 85.25 -22.77 -40.64
CA ALA A 311 86.25 -23.62 -39.98
C ALA A 311 86.43 -24.96 -40.70
N ASP A 312 85.36 -25.59 -41.18
CA ASP A 312 85.44 -26.85 -41.93
C ASP A 312 86.01 -26.66 -43.35
N ALA A 313 85.74 -25.53 -44.00
CA ALA A 313 86.38 -25.16 -45.26
C ALA A 313 87.88 -24.96 -45.08
N LEU A 314 88.30 -24.20 -44.06
CA LEU A 314 89.72 -23.99 -43.72
C LEU A 314 90.41 -25.31 -43.35
N ARG A 315 89.75 -26.20 -42.60
CA ARG A 315 90.27 -27.55 -42.32
C ARG A 315 90.47 -28.37 -43.59
N SER A 316 89.53 -28.30 -44.54
CA SER A 316 89.64 -28.98 -45.83
C SER A 316 90.77 -28.42 -46.69
N GLU A 317 90.96 -27.10 -46.70
CA GLU A 317 92.07 -26.45 -47.38
C GLU A 317 93.42 -26.88 -46.78
N ILE A 318 93.55 -26.88 -45.45
CA ILE A 318 94.73 -27.40 -44.75
C ILE A 318 94.98 -28.86 -45.14
N ALA A 319 93.95 -29.70 -45.17
CA ALA A 319 94.07 -31.11 -45.55
C ALA A 319 94.55 -31.27 -47.01
N MET A 320 94.04 -30.47 -47.96
CA MET A 320 94.51 -30.48 -49.35
C MET A 320 95.96 -30.03 -49.49
N LEU A 321 96.33 -28.91 -48.86
CA LEU A 321 97.71 -28.40 -48.85
C LEU A 321 98.68 -29.45 -48.27
N GLN A 322 98.28 -30.13 -47.19
CA GLN A 322 99.09 -31.18 -46.57
C GLN A 322 99.19 -32.46 -47.41
N THR A 323 98.08 -32.92 -48.00
CA THR A 323 98.04 -34.23 -48.68
C THR A 323 98.51 -34.18 -50.13
N LYS A 324 98.23 -33.08 -50.84
CA LYS A 324 98.55 -32.94 -52.25
C LYS A 324 99.85 -32.19 -52.43
N ASP A 325 99.88 -30.92 -52.05
CA ASP A 325 101.00 -30.04 -52.40
C ASP A 325 102.28 -30.42 -51.65
N ILE A 326 102.21 -30.63 -50.33
CA ILE A 326 103.39 -31.03 -49.55
C ILE A 326 103.90 -32.42 -49.97
N ASN A 327 103.02 -33.38 -50.23
CA ASN A 327 103.45 -34.71 -50.64
C ASN A 327 103.96 -34.74 -52.08
N ASP A 328 103.38 -33.97 -53.01
CA ASP A 328 103.87 -33.81 -54.37
C ASP A 328 105.25 -33.14 -54.37
N ILE A 329 105.43 -32.08 -53.57
CA ILE A 329 106.73 -31.45 -53.37
C ILE A 329 107.72 -32.47 -52.81
N ARG A 330 107.36 -33.22 -51.75
CA ARG A 330 108.21 -34.28 -51.20
C ARG A 330 108.59 -35.30 -52.27
N ALA A 331 107.64 -35.80 -53.06
CA ALA A 331 107.88 -36.77 -54.13
C ALA A 331 108.80 -36.22 -55.23
N GLN A 332 108.61 -34.97 -55.64
CA GLN A 332 109.48 -34.29 -56.61
C GLN A 332 110.91 -34.16 -56.08
N TYR A 333 111.09 -33.77 -54.82
CA TYR A 333 112.42 -33.68 -54.19
C TYR A 333 113.06 -35.06 -54.03
N THR A 334 112.31 -36.10 -53.63
CA THR A 334 112.82 -37.48 -53.58
C THR A 334 113.29 -37.95 -54.96
N ALA A 335 112.48 -37.76 -56.00
CA ALA A 335 112.86 -38.13 -57.37
C ALA A 335 114.08 -37.34 -57.86
N ARG A 336 114.22 -36.07 -57.49
CA ARG A 336 115.39 -35.25 -57.81
C ARG A 336 116.63 -35.74 -57.07
N ILE A 337 116.52 -36.10 -55.80
CA ILE A 337 117.60 -36.70 -55.00
C ILE A 337 118.04 -38.02 -55.64
N ASP A 338 117.10 -38.90 -56.01
CA ASP A 338 117.40 -40.19 -56.64
C ASP A 338 118.15 -40.02 -57.98
N ARG A 339 117.74 -39.05 -58.80
CA ARG A 339 118.46 -38.71 -60.05
C ARG A 339 119.87 -38.22 -59.76
N LEU A 340 120.02 -37.28 -58.83
CA LEU A 340 121.34 -36.76 -58.44
C LEU A 340 122.24 -37.86 -57.88
N GLN A 341 121.70 -38.81 -57.11
CA GLN A 341 122.44 -39.98 -56.63
C GLN A 341 122.87 -40.89 -57.77
N LYS A 342 121.98 -41.17 -58.74
CA LYS A 342 122.32 -41.96 -59.94
C LYS A 342 123.38 -41.27 -60.79
N ASP A 343 123.24 -39.96 -61.03
CA ASP A 343 124.20 -39.17 -61.80
C ASP A 343 125.56 -39.10 -61.08
N SER A 344 125.55 -38.93 -59.75
CA SER A 344 126.75 -38.99 -58.91
C SER A 344 127.41 -40.38 -59.00
N ALA A 345 126.65 -41.46 -58.83
CA ALA A 345 127.17 -42.82 -58.95
C ALA A 345 127.71 -43.12 -60.36
N ALA A 346 127.03 -42.66 -61.41
CA ALA A 346 127.48 -42.79 -62.79
C ALA A 346 128.74 -41.97 -63.07
N ASN A 347 128.83 -40.75 -62.53
CA ASN A 347 130.04 -39.94 -62.60
C ASN A 347 131.18 -40.57 -61.80
N GLU A 348 130.92 -41.12 -60.61
CA GLU A 348 131.90 -41.85 -59.82
C GLU A 348 132.39 -43.09 -60.57
N GLN A 349 131.51 -43.82 -61.25
CA GLN A 349 131.86 -44.94 -62.12
C GLN A 349 132.72 -44.50 -63.32
N LYS A 350 132.36 -43.39 -63.98
CA LYS A 350 133.17 -42.80 -65.06
C LYS A 350 134.55 -42.37 -64.57
N LEU A 351 134.61 -41.69 -63.42
CA LEU A 351 135.87 -41.30 -62.76
C LEU A 351 136.70 -42.54 -62.40
N ARG A 352 136.08 -43.61 -61.89
CA ARG A 352 136.76 -44.89 -61.63
C ARG A 352 137.30 -45.50 -62.92
N GLN A 353 136.53 -45.50 -64.00
CA GLN A 353 136.97 -45.97 -65.32
C GLN A 353 138.09 -45.10 -65.90
N GLU A 354 138.05 -43.78 -65.72
CA GLU A 354 139.15 -42.89 -66.11
C GLU A 354 140.39 -43.12 -65.25
N VAL A 355 140.24 -43.33 -63.94
CA VAL A 355 141.35 -43.70 -63.05
C VAL A 355 141.93 -45.04 -63.48
N ASP A 356 141.11 -46.03 -63.82
CA ASP A 356 141.58 -47.34 -64.30
C ASP A 356 142.22 -47.24 -65.69
N ARG A 357 141.69 -46.39 -66.58
CA ARG A 357 142.31 -46.07 -67.87
C ARG A 357 143.64 -45.36 -67.68
N LEU A 358 143.73 -44.37 -66.78
CA LEU A 358 144.97 -43.69 -66.43
C LEU A 358 145.97 -44.62 -65.75
N LYS A 359 145.51 -45.57 -64.91
CA LYS A 359 146.34 -46.65 -64.36
C LYS A 359 146.82 -47.61 -65.44
N GLN A 360 146.01 -47.90 -66.45
CA GLN A 360 146.41 -48.69 -67.61
C GLN A 360 147.36 -47.91 -68.53
N GLU A 361 147.17 -46.60 -68.70
CA GLU A 361 148.10 -45.73 -69.41
C GLU A 361 149.43 -45.61 -68.65
N LEU A 362 149.41 -45.48 -67.31
CA LEU A 362 150.58 -45.59 -66.43
C LEU A 362 151.24 -46.96 -66.57
N LYS A 363 150.48 -48.06 -66.46
CA LYS A 363 151.00 -49.41 -66.73
C LYS A 363 151.60 -49.53 -68.13
N LYS A 364 150.99 -48.99 -69.18
CA LYS A 364 151.55 -49.01 -70.55
C LYS A 364 152.77 -48.10 -70.69
N ARG A 365 152.91 -47.08 -69.85
CA ARG A 365 154.10 -46.24 -69.73
C ARG A 365 155.22 -46.97 -68.97
N ASP A 366 154.87 -47.85 -68.04
CA ASP A 366 155.77 -48.63 -67.19
C ASP A 366 156.06 -50.05 -67.74
N GLN A 367 155.29 -50.51 -68.73
CA GLN A 367 155.38 -51.83 -69.40
C GLN A 367 156.40 -51.93 -70.56
N PRO A 368 157.10 -50.86 -70.98
CA PRO A 368 158.45 -50.98 -71.48
C PRO A 368 159.42 -51.16 -70.29
N LEU A 369 159.39 -52.38 -69.74
CA LEU A 369 160.59 -53.20 -69.54
C LEU A 369 161.68 -52.57 -68.63
N ALA A 370 161.77 -52.75 -67.31
CA ALA A 370 161.22 -53.75 -66.38
C ALA A 370 161.41 -55.24 -66.76
N GLN A 371 162.16 -55.54 -67.83
CA GLN A 371 162.68 -56.87 -68.19
C GLN A 371 164.11 -56.74 -68.77
N THR A 372 165.07 -56.32 -67.95
CA THR A 372 166.50 -56.65 -68.04
C THR A 372 167.22 -56.33 -66.71
N SER A 373 166.80 -57.07 -65.69
CA SER A 373 167.61 -57.67 -64.61
C SER A 373 167.35 -59.18 -64.78
N CYS A 374 168.27 -60.13 -64.71
CA CYS A 374 169.69 -60.19 -64.38
C CYS A 374 170.37 -61.17 -65.38
N MET A 375 171.70 -61.09 -65.48
CA MET A 375 172.57 -61.86 -66.39
C MET A 375 172.50 -63.38 -66.17
N GLU A 376 172.69 -64.15 -67.24
CA GLU A 376 172.39 -65.60 -67.39
C GLU A 376 170.91 -65.94 -67.58
#